data_AF-A0A3Q4HBK0-F1
#
_entry.id   AF-A0A3Q4HBK0-F1
#
_cell.length_a   1.000
_cell.length_b   1.000
_cell.length_c   1.000
_cell.angle_alpha   90.00
_cell.angle_beta   90.00
_cell.angle_gamma   90.00
#
_symmetry.space_group_name_H-M   'P 1'
#
loop_
_entity.id
_entity.type
_entity.pdbx_description
1 polymer ?
#
loop_
_entity_poly.entity_id
_entity_poly.type
_entity_poly.pdbx_seq_one_letter_code
_entity_poly.pdbx_strand_id
1 'polypeptide(L)'
;MSIFPRISLKPEVTEYLKSVFLNKEVLTAVGHQEAEHRFHKLLSCLSHPPSYTCVRASTHLAPLEEIRQQLAEELRKQLMCSSSAEEVSVQILPHPRIADVLILPVEGPRYARNVSDNS
;
A
#
# COMPACT_ATOMS: atom_id res chain seq x y z
N MET A 1 4.50 -15.73 2.29
CA MET A 1 5.19 -15.63 0.99
C MET A 1 4.72 -14.36 0.30
N SER A 2 5.64 -13.48 -0.09
CA SER A 2 5.36 -12.25 -0.83
C SER A 2 4.82 -12.60 -2.23
N ILE A 3 3.78 -11.93 -2.71
CA ILE A 3 3.21 -12.22 -4.04
C ILE A 3 4.07 -11.60 -5.13
N PHE A 4 4.56 -10.39 -4.92
CA PHE A 4 5.50 -9.77 -5.83
C PHE A 4 6.95 -10.09 -5.42
N PRO A 5 7.85 -10.34 -6.38
CA PRO A 5 9.28 -10.41 -6.09
C PRO A 5 9.79 -9.05 -5.61
N ARG A 6 11.00 -9.02 -5.03
CA ARG A 6 11.70 -7.77 -4.71
C ARG A 6 11.82 -6.87 -5.95
N ILE A 7 11.86 -5.56 -5.71
CA ILE A 7 11.97 -4.59 -6.79
C ILE A 7 13.22 -4.88 -7.63
N SER A 8 13.06 -4.93 -8.95
CA SER A 8 14.17 -5.16 -9.87
C SER A 8 14.89 -3.85 -10.12
N LEU A 9 16.15 -3.78 -9.67
CA LEU A 9 17.02 -2.62 -9.82
C LEU A 9 18.27 -3.03 -10.59
N LYS A 10 18.90 -2.05 -11.25
CA LYS A 10 20.23 -2.28 -11.82
C LYS A 10 21.23 -2.63 -10.69
N PRO A 11 22.22 -3.50 -10.93
CA PRO A 11 23.18 -3.90 -9.91
C PRO A 11 23.89 -2.71 -9.24
N GLU A 12 24.32 -1.71 -10.02
CA GLU A 12 25.00 -0.52 -9.52
C GLU A 12 24.12 0.32 -8.59
N VAL A 13 22.81 0.37 -8.85
CA VAL A 13 21.84 1.06 -7.99
C VAL A 13 21.63 0.27 -6.70
N THR A 14 21.57 -1.06 -6.79
CA THR A 14 21.42 -1.93 -5.61
C THR A 14 22.62 -1.78 -4.68
N GLU A 15 23.84 -1.76 -5.23
CA GLU A 15 25.07 -1.59 -4.46
C GLU A 15 25.15 -0.20 -3.82
N TYR A 16 24.79 0.85 -4.58
CA TYR A 16 24.71 2.20 -4.04
C TYR A 16 23.73 2.27 -2.85
N LEU A 17 22.50 1.78 -3.02
CA LEU A 17 21.51 1.77 -1.94
C LEU A 17 22.00 0.94 -0.75
N LYS A 18 22.62 -0.23 -0.99
CA LYS A 18 23.19 -1.05 0.08
C LYS A 18 24.22 -0.25 0.89
N SER A 19 25.11 0.51 0.24
CA SER A 19 26.12 1.34 0.91
C SER A 19 25.50 2.43 1.81
N VAL A 20 24.37 3.00 1.40
CA VAL A 20 23.65 4.05 2.15
C VAL A 20 22.92 3.45 3.35
N PHE A 21 22.20 2.35 3.15
CA PHE A 21 21.38 1.72 4.18
C PHE A 21 22.17 0.85 5.17
N LEU A 22 23.40 0.46 4.82
CA LEU A 22 24.36 -0.23 5.70
C LEU A 22 25.54 0.68 6.06
N ASN A 23 25.28 1.98 6.27
CA ASN A 23 26.32 2.89 6.74
C ASN A 23 26.77 2.56 8.17
N LYS A 24 27.92 3.12 8.60
CA LYS A 24 28.53 2.84 9.91
C LYS A 24 27.61 3.15 11.09
N GLU A 25 26.80 4.20 11.01
CA GLU A 25 25.88 4.60 12.07
C GLU A 25 24.78 3.54 12.25
N VAL A 26 24.14 3.11 11.16
CA VAL A 26 23.12 2.05 11.18
C VAL A 26 23.73 0.74 11.66
N LEU A 27 24.89 0.35 11.13
CA LEU A 27 25.58 -0.88 11.54
C LEU A 27 25.93 -0.87 13.04
N THR A 28 26.33 0.28 13.58
CA THR A 28 26.63 0.42 15.02
C THR A 28 25.35 0.35 15.86
N ALA A 29 24.25 0.93 15.39
CA ALA A 29 22.99 1.00 16.12
C ALA A 29 22.23 -0.33 16.17
N VAL A 30 22.21 -1.10 15.07
CA VAL A 30 21.37 -2.32 14.95
C VAL A 30 22.14 -3.59 14.64
N GLY A 31 23.42 -3.49 14.28
CA GLY A 31 24.23 -4.63 13.85
C GLY A 31 24.02 -4.99 12.37
N HIS A 32 24.98 -5.74 11.82
CA HIS A 32 25.03 -6.04 10.39
C HIS A 32 23.86 -6.90 9.89
N GLN A 33 23.54 -7.99 10.60
CA GLN A 33 22.48 -8.91 10.19
C GLN A 33 21.10 -8.23 10.15
N GLU A 34 20.78 -7.41 11.16
CA GLU A 34 19.51 -6.70 11.22
C GLU A 34 19.45 -5.57 10.17
N ALA A 35 20.55 -4.85 9.93
CA ALA A 35 20.62 -3.86 8.86
C ALA A 35 20.38 -4.49 7.49
N GLU A 36 21.02 -5.64 7.20
CA GLU A 36 20.76 -6.40 5.97
C GLU A 36 19.32 -6.88 5.89
N HIS A 37 18.75 -7.41 6.98
CA HIS A 37 17.36 -7.86 7.00
C HIS A 37 16.38 -6.71 6.68
N ARG A 38 16.58 -5.53 7.29
CA ARG A 38 15.77 -4.33 7.02
C ARG A 38 15.88 -3.86 5.58
N PHE A 39 17.09 -3.87 5.01
CA PHE A 39 17.31 -3.51 3.61
C PHE A 39 16.58 -4.48 2.66
N HIS A 40 16.70 -5.79 2.88
CA HIS A 40 15.97 -6.79 2.09
C HIS A 40 14.45 -6.66 2.22
N LYS A 41 13.96 -6.39 3.43
CA LYS A 41 12.54 -6.14 3.69
C LYS A 41 12.05 -4.91 2.95
N LEU A 42 12.80 -3.80 2.98
CA LEU A 42 12.50 -2.58 2.23
C LEU A 42 12.33 -2.88 0.73
N LEU A 43 13.31 -3.54 0.10
CA LEU A 43 13.24 -3.88 -1.32
C LEU A 43 12.05 -4.78 -1.67
N SER A 44 11.59 -5.60 -0.71
CA SER A 44 10.40 -6.43 -0.88
C SER A 44 9.12 -5.60 -0.79
N CYS A 45 9.05 -4.68 0.18
CA CYS A 45 7.91 -3.79 0.38
C CYS A 45 7.68 -2.85 -0.81
N LEU A 46 8.75 -2.36 -1.45
CA LEU A 46 8.65 -1.42 -2.58
C LEU A 46 7.97 -2.00 -3.83
N SER A 47 7.88 -3.33 -3.96
CA SER A 47 7.13 -3.97 -5.05
C SER A 47 5.63 -4.03 -4.82
N HIS A 48 5.16 -3.71 -3.61
CA HIS A 48 3.75 -3.83 -3.24
C HIS A 48 3.08 -2.46 -3.24
N PRO A 49 1.82 -2.38 -3.67
CA PRO A 49 1.01 -1.20 -3.42
C PRO A 49 0.90 -0.92 -1.91
N PRO A 50 0.82 0.35 -1.50
CA PRO A 50 0.49 0.70 -0.12
C PRO A 50 -0.86 0.08 0.30
N SER A 51 -0.98 -0.31 1.58
CA SER A 51 -2.23 -0.87 2.13
C SER A 51 -3.36 0.15 2.22
N TYR A 52 -3.07 1.43 2.00
CA TYR A 52 -4.04 2.51 2.04
C TYR A 52 -3.81 3.50 0.91
N THR A 53 -4.89 3.87 0.25
CA THR A 53 -4.94 5.03 -0.64
C THR A 53 -5.33 6.25 0.17
N CYS A 54 -4.52 7.30 0.10
CA CYS A 54 -4.80 8.56 0.79
C CYS A 54 -5.23 9.62 -0.22
N VAL A 55 -6.28 10.37 0.11
CA VAL A 55 -6.76 11.49 -0.71
C VAL A 55 -6.86 12.75 0.13
N ARG A 56 -6.35 13.87 -0.39
CA ARG A 56 -6.49 15.18 0.25
C ARG A 56 -7.78 15.85 -0.24
N ALA A 57 -8.63 16.23 0.70
CA ALA A 57 -9.87 16.93 0.47
C ALA A 57 -9.63 18.44 0.30
N SER A 58 -10.25 19.02 -0.72
CA SER A 58 -10.23 20.47 -0.93
C SER A 58 -11.25 21.14 -0.01
N THR A 59 -10.92 21.25 1.28
CA THR A 59 -11.85 21.72 2.33
C THR A 59 -12.32 23.18 2.18
N HIS A 60 -11.65 23.97 1.34
CA HIS A 60 -12.14 25.30 0.92
C HIS A 60 -13.42 25.22 0.05
N LEU A 61 -13.62 24.13 -0.68
CA LEU A 61 -14.77 23.96 -1.58
C LEU A 61 -15.95 23.25 -0.90
N ALA A 62 -15.67 22.27 -0.05
CA ALA A 62 -16.70 21.54 0.69
C ALA A 62 -16.13 20.95 2.00
N PRO A 63 -16.95 20.75 3.06
CA PRO A 63 -16.53 20.09 4.28
C PRO A 63 -16.03 18.66 4.04
N LEU A 64 -15.09 18.19 4.87
CA LEU A 64 -14.49 16.85 4.75
C LEU A 64 -15.53 15.74 4.70
N GLU A 65 -16.55 15.79 5.57
CA GLU A 65 -17.61 14.76 5.63
C GLU A 65 -18.48 14.73 4.37
N GLU A 66 -18.73 15.87 3.74
CA GLU A 66 -19.47 15.93 2.48
C GLU A 66 -18.66 15.27 1.36
N ILE A 67 -17.38 15.62 1.25
CA ILE A 67 -16.45 15.00 0.30
C ILE A 67 -16.35 13.49 0.54
N ARG A 68 -16.26 13.06 1.81
CA ARG A 68 -16.22 11.64 2.20
C ARG A 68 -17.47 10.90 1.72
N GLN A 69 -18.65 11.49 1.90
CA GLN A 69 -19.91 10.87 1.48
C GLN A 69 -20.02 10.78 -0.05
N GLN A 70 -19.64 11.84 -0.77
CA GLN A 70 -19.62 11.84 -2.25
C GLN A 70 -18.66 10.79 -2.80
N LEU A 71 -17.47 10.67 -2.20
CA LEU A 71 -16.50 9.64 -2.58
C LEU A 71 -17.01 8.23 -2.29
N ALA A 72 -17.67 8.01 -1.16
CA ALA A 72 -18.28 6.72 -0.84
C ALA A 72 -19.33 6.33 -1.87
N GLU A 73 -20.15 7.28 -2.31
CA GLU A 73 -21.16 7.05 -3.34
C GLU A 73 -20.53 6.69 -4.68
N GLU A 74 -19.49 7.40 -5.10
CA GLU A 74 -18.79 7.11 -6.35
C GLU A 74 -18.12 5.73 -6.34
N LEU A 75 -17.48 5.36 -5.23
CA LEU A 75 -16.85 4.04 -5.10
C LEU A 75 -17.87 2.90 -5.11
N ARG A 76 -19.05 3.08 -4.49
CA ARG A 76 -20.13 2.08 -4.58
C ARG A 76 -20.54 1.86 -6.04
N LYS A 77 -20.69 2.93 -6.83
CA LYS A 77 -21.01 2.82 -8.26
C LYS A 77 -19.94 2.04 -9.02
N GLN A 78 -18.66 2.34 -8.77
CA GLN A 78 -17.54 1.63 -9.41
C GLN A 78 -17.50 0.14 -9.05
N LEU A 79 -17.77 -0.21 -7.79
CA LEU A 79 -17.75 -1.59 -7.29
C LEU A 79 -18.95 -2.43 -7.74
N MET A 80 -20.13 -1.82 -7.87
CA MET A 80 -21.31 -2.51 -8.40
C MET A 80 -21.13 -2.92 -9.87
N CYS A 81 -20.33 -2.18 -10.64
CA CYS A 81 -19.99 -2.55 -12.02
C CYS A 81 -18.98 -3.71 -12.11
N SER A 82 -18.29 -4.08 -11.03
CA SER A 82 -17.15 -5.02 -11.06
C SER A 82 -17.38 -6.38 -10.39
N SER A 83 -18.48 -6.58 -9.66
CA SER A 83 -18.66 -7.78 -8.80
C SER A 83 -20.11 -8.25 -8.71
N SER A 84 -20.32 -9.57 -8.78
CA SER A 84 -21.60 -10.22 -8.52
C SER A 84 -21.96 -10.14 -7.03
N ALA A 85 -22.97 -9.33 -6.69
CA ALA A 85 -23.89 -9.48 -5.56
C ALA A 85 -23.31 -9.80 -4.16
N GLU A 86 -22.19 -9.20 -3.76
CA GLU A 86 -21.89 -8.97 -2.34
C GLU A 86 -21.80 -7.46 -2.10
N GLU A 87 -22.51 -6.97 -1.09
CA GLU A 87 -22.45 -5.57 -0.66
C GLU A 87 -21.03 -5.24 -0.18
N VAL A 88 -20.19 -4.74 -1.08
CA VAL A 88 -18.86 -4.27 -0.71
C VAL A 88 -19.02 -3.01 0.14
N SER A 89 -18.85 -3.15 1.45
CA SER A 89 -18.83 -2.01 2.36
C SER A 89 -17.60 -1.14 2.07
N VAL A 90 -17.82 0.06 1.52
CA VAL A 90 -16.74 1.01 1.25
C VAL A 90 -16.35 1.71 2.55
N GLN A 91 -15.15 1.40 3.06
CA GLN A 91 -14.60 2.07 4.24
C GLN A 91 -13.76 3.28 3.83
N ILE A 92 -14.18 4.46 4.27
CA ILE A 92 -13.42 5.72 4.10
C ILE A 92 -13.32 6.38 5.47
N LEU A 93 -12.09 6.55 5.94
CA LEU A 93 -11.78 7.02 7.28
C LEU A 93 -11.04 8.37 7.22
N PRO A 94 -11.35 9.35 8.08
CA PRO A 94 -10.52 10.53 8.22
C PRO A 94 -9.16 10.19 8.86
N HIS A 95 -8.10 10.88 8.45
CA HIS A 95 -6.78 10.70 9.05
C HIS A 95 -6.74 11.32 10.46
N PRO A 96 -6.24 10.62 11.49
CA PRO A 96 -6.34 11.06 12.88
C PRO A 96 -5.55 12.33 13.22
N ARG A 97 -4.56 12.67 12.39
CA ARG A 97 -3.68 13.84 12.61
C ARG A 97 -3.65 14.85 11.46
N ILE A 98 -4.27 14.54 10.33
CA ILE A 98 -4.20 15.38 9.13
C ILE A 98 -5.63 15.69 8.74
N ALA A 99 -6.07 16.91 9.05
CA ALA A 99 -7.48 17.28 9.09
C ALA A 99 -8.17 17.22 7.72
N ASP A 100 -7.43 17.33 6.62
CA ASP A 100 -7.96 17.34 5.26
C ASP A 100 -7.64 16.05 4.48
N VAL A 101 -7.29 14.95 5.15
CA VAL A 101 -6.98 13.68 4.48
C VAL A 101 -7.98 12.59 4.84
N LEU A 102 -8.45 11.88 3.80
CA LEU A 102 -9.20 10.64 3.90
C LEU A 102 -8.31 9.46 3.52
N ILE A 103 -8.55 8.31 4.16
CA ILE A 103 -7.80 7.08 4.00
C ILE A 103 -8.76 5.96 3.59
N LEU A 104 -8.39 5.23 2.55
CA LEU A 104 -9.16 4.14 1.98
C LEU A 104 -8.33 2.85 2.06
N PRO A 105 -8.78 1.82 2.79
CA PRO A 105 -8.10 0.52 2.80
C PRO A 105 -8.08 -0.11 1.40
N VAL A 106 -6.93 -0.62 1.00
CA VAL A 106 -6.77 -1.39 -0.25
C VAL A 106 -6.95 -2.86 0.07
N GLU A 107 -7.92 -3.50 -0.58
CA GLU A 107 -8.15 -4.93 -0.41
C GLU A 107 -7.15 -5.74 -1.24
N GLY A 108 -6.44 -6.64 -0.55
CA GLY A 108 -5.55 -7.58 -1.18
C GLY A 108 -4.54 -8.18 -0.19
N PRO A 109 -3.68 -9.08 -0.67
CA PRO A 109 -3.70 -9.59 -2.04
C PRO A 109 -4.79 -10.64 -2.26
N ARG A 110 -5.36 -10.68 -3.48
CA ARG A 110 -6.32 -11.70 -3.88
C ARG A 110 -5.60 -12.81 -4.63
N TYR A 111 -5.61 -14.03 -4.07
CA TYR A 111 -5.10 -15.22 -4.76
C TYR A 111 -6.17 -15.72 -5.73
N ALA A 112 -5.82 -15.96 -6.99
CA ALA A 112 -6.71 -16.68 -7.89
C ALA A 112 -6.93 -18.09 -7.30
N ARG A 113 -8.19 -18.50 -7.13
CA ARG A 113 -8.50 -19.87 -6.76
C ARG A 113 -8.03 -20.73 -7.93
N ASN A 114 -6.99 -21.54 -7.74
CA ASN A 114 -6.55 -22.49 -8.76
C ASN A 114 -7.77 -23.31 -9.16
N VAL A 115 -8.21 -23.17 -10.42
CA VAL A 115 -9.11 -24.14 -11.03
C VAL A 115 -8.26 -25.40 -11.11
N SER A 116 -8.42 -26.28 -10.12
CA SER A 116 -7.80 -27.60 -10.13
C SER A 116 -8.19 -28.27 -11.44
N ASP A 117 -7.17 -28.58 -12.25
CA ASP A 117 -7.25 -29.40 -13.45
C ASP A 117 -8.11 -30.65 -13.16
N ASN A 118 -9.32 -30.67 -13.70
CA ASN A 118 -10.12 -31.88 -13.80
C ASN A 118 -9.48 -32.74 -14.91
N SER A 119 -8.52 -33.56 -14.51
CA SER A 119 -8.03 -34.71 -15.29
C SER A 119 -8.97 -35.89 -15.12
#